data_AF-A0A2M6ZZ89-F1
#
_entry.id   AF-A0A2M6ZZ89-F1
#
_cell.length_a   1.000
_cell.length_b   1.000
_cell.length_c   1.000
_cell.angle_alpha   90.00
_cell.angle_beta   90.00
_cell.angle_gamma   90.00
#
_symmetry.space_group_name_H-M   'P 1'
#
loop_
_entity.id
_entity.type
_entity.pdbx_description
1 polymer ?
#
loop_
_entity_poly.entity_id
_entity_poly.type
_entity_poly.pdbx_seq_one_letter_code
_entity_poly.pdbx_strand_id
1 'polypeptide(L)'
;MINGLLIMSKAFGGSFGLAVIALTIILNLIILPLTLRQLRSTTSMQALQPKLQELQKKYAKDKQKLQQETMKLYKESGFNPMGCAFPMLIQFPIWIALYQSVMQTL
;
A
#
# COMPACT_ATOMS: atom_id res chain seq x y z
N MET A 1 -23.09 1.94 8.51
CA MET A 1 -21.67 2.40 8.57
C MET A 1 -21.52 3.88 8.89
N ILE A 2 -22.55 4.72 8.70
CA ILE A 2 -22.49 6.18 8.95
C ILE A 2 -22.72 6.54 10.44
N ASN A 3 -23.45 5.71 11.20
CA ASN A 3 -23.80 6.02 12.61
C ASN A 3 -22.73 5.67 13.65
N GLY A 4 -21.69 4.92 13.28
CA GLY A 4 -20.57 4.59 14.20
C GLY A 4 -19.55 5.73 14.34
N LEU A 5 -19.36 6.49 13.25
CA LEU A 5 -18.42 7.63 13.22
C LEU A 5 -18.86 8.79 14.13
N LEU A 6 -20.18 8.97 14.29
CA LEU A 6 -20.76 10.06 15.10
C LEU A 6 -20.67 9.82 16.61
N ILE A 7 -20.56 8.56 17.05
CA ILE A 7 -20.48 8.22 18.48
C ILE A 7 -19.04 8.37 18.98
N MET A 8 -18.05 8.09 18.14
CA MET A 8 -16.63 8.24 18.49
C MET A 8 -16.15 9.70 18.46
N SER A 9 -16.78 10.57 17.65
CA SER A 9 -16.44 12.00 17.59
C SER A 9 -16.89 12.81 18.81
N LYS A 10 -17.92 12.36 19.53
CA LYS A 10 -18.38 13.00 20.78
C LYS A 10 -17.51 12.69 22.00
N ALA A 11 -16.68 11.64 21.96
CA ALA A 11 -15.87 11.24 23.12
C ALA A 11 -14.55 12.02 23.26
N PHE A 12 -14.07 12.69 22.21
CA PHE A 12 -12.77 13.37 22.18
C PHE A 12 -12.86 14.88 21.90
N GLY A 13 -13.83 15.55 22.54
CA GLY A 13 -13.70 16.97 22.88
C GLY A 13 -13.61 17.97 21.72
N GLY A 14 -14.24 17.70 20.57
CA GLY A 14 -14.41 18.72 19.52
C GLY A 14 -13.15 19.04 18.69
N SER A 15 -12.04 18.30 18.83
CA SER A 15 -10.86 18.44 17.97
C SER A 15 -10.67 17.21 17.09
N PHE A 16 -11.27 17.24 15.89
CA PHE A 16 -11.19 16.19 14.88
C PHE A 16 -9.73 15.82 14.51
N GLY A 17 -8.79 16.78 14.56
CA GLY A 17 -7.38 16.55 14.25
C GLY A 17 -6.68 15.55 15.19
N LEU A 18 -6.96 15.59 16.49
CA LEU A 18 -6.36 14.66 17.46
C LEU A 18 -6.88 13.22 17.29
N ALA A 19 -8.16 13.07 16.97
CA ALA A 19 -8.76 11.76 16.69
C ALA A 19 -8.15 11.09 15.45
N VAL A 20 -7.87 11.89 14.40
CA VAL A 20 -7.21 11.41 13.18
C VAL A 20 -5.77 10.97 13.46
N ILE A 21 -5.00 11.75 14.22
CA ILE A 21 -3.62 11.42 14.56
C ILE A 21 -3.58 10.11 15.37
N ALA A 22 -4.45 9.98 16.38
CA ALA A 22 -4.54 8.78 17.20
C ALA A 22 -4.90 7.53 16.36
N LEU A 23 -5.90 7.63 15.46
CA LEU A 23 -6.29 6.54 14.56
C LEU A 23 -5.14 6.15 13.62
N THR A 24 -4.41 7.12 13.08
CA THR A 24 -3.26 6.90 12.20
C THR A 24 -2.14 6.17 12.91
N ILE A 25 -1.85 6.52 14.18
CA ILE A 25 -0.83 5.83 14.98
C ILE A 25 -1.24 4.38 15.26
N ILE A 26 -2.51 4.13 15.63
CA ILE A 26 -3.02 2.79 15.89
C ILE A 26 -2.96 1.92 14.61
N LEU A 27 -3.38 2.46 13.47
CA LEU A 27 -3.29 1.76 12.19
C LEU A 27 -1.84 1.49 11.79
N ASN A 28 -0.93 2.46 11.96
CA ASN A 28 0.49 2.25 11.69
C ASN A 28 1.10 1.15 12.56
N LEU A 29 0.72 1.04 13.84
CA LEU A 29 1.18 -0.04 14.71
C LEU A 29 0.67 -1.42 14.26
N ILE A 30 -0.57 -1.50 13.75
CA ILE A 30 -1.15 -2.74 13.23
C ILE A 30 -0.53 -3.12 11.86
N ILE A 31 -0.21 -2.12 11.03
CA ILE A 31 0.34 -2.32 9.69
C ILE A 31 1.85 -2.57 9.73
N LEU A 32 2.58 -2.11 10.75
CA LEU A 32 4.02 -2.33 10.93
C LEU A 32 4.51 -3.78 10.65
N PRO A 33 3.90 -4.84 11.22
CA PRO A 33 4.29 -6.22 10.88
C PRO A 33 4.00 -6.59 9.42
N LEU A 34 2.99 -5.98 8.81
CA LEU A 34 2.66 -6.15 7.39
C LEU A 34 3.66 -5.42 6.49
N THR A 35 4.11 -4.21 6.86
CA THR A 35 5.14 -3.46 6.11
C THR A 35 6.48 -4.17 6.15
N LEU A 36 6.85 -4.81 7.27
CA LEU A 36 8.05 -5.66 7.33
C LEU A 36 7.95 -6.88 6.40
N ARG A 37 6.77 -7.48 6.26
CA ARG A 37 6.53 -8.54 5.28
C ARG A 37 6.60 -8.01 3.85
N GLN A 38 6.07 -6.81 3.58
CA GLN A 38 6.20 -6.16 2.27
C GLN A 38 7.65 -5.90 1.91
N LEU A 39 8.47 -5.39 2.84
CA LEU A 39 9.89 -5.13 2.59
C LEU A 39 10.66 -6.39 2.16
N ARG A 40 10.41 -7.54 2.81
CA ARG A 40 11.00 -8.83 2.40
C ARG A 40 10.58 -9.24 0.99
N SER A 41 9.33 -9.00 0.63
CA SER A 41 8.85 -9.22 -0.75
C SER A 41 9.55 -8.30 -1.74
N THR A 42 9.80 -7.03 -1.39
CA THR A 42 10.54 -6.09 -2.25
C THR A 42 11.98 -6.52 -2.49
N THR A 43 12.67 -7.04 -1.48
CA THR A 43 14.03 -7.61 -1.64
C THR A 43 14.01 -8.81 -2.58
N SER A 44 12.99 -9.66 -2.49
CA SER A 44 12.81 -10.81 -3.40
C SER A 44 12.57 -10.34 -4.84
N MET A 45 11.88 -9.22 -5.04
CA MET A 45 11.70 -8.58 -6.35
C MET A 45 13.03 -8.05 -6.92
N GLN A 46 13.89 -7.47 -6.07
CA GLN A 46 15.21 -7.00 -6.50
C GLN A 46 16.09 -8.16 -6.98
N ALA A 47 16.01 -9.33 -6.34
CA ALA A 47 16.70 -10.53 -6.80
C ALA A 47 16.18 -11.06 -8.16
N LEU A 48 14.91 -10.77 -8.50
CA LEU A 48 14.29 -11.11 -9.78
C LEU A 48 14.58 -10.10 -10.90
N GLN A 49 15.00 -8.89 -10.53
CA GLN A 49 15.31 -7.80 -11.46
C GLN A 49 16.35 -8.17 -12.55
N PRO A 50 17.47 -8.85 -12.25
CA PRO A 50 18.41 -9.28 -13.30
C PRO A 50 17.79 -10.29 -14.27
N LYS A 51 17.03 -11.28 -13.78
CA LYS A 51 16.33 -12.27 -14.63
C LYS A 51 15.25 -11.62 -15.50
N LEU A 52 14.55 -10.61 -14.98
CA LEU A 52 13.62 -9.79 -15.75
C LEU A 52 14.32 -9.02 -16.86
N GLN A 53 15.49 -8.45 -16.60
CA GLN A 53 16.28 -7.76 -17.64
C GLN A 53 16.77 -8.73 -18.72
N GLU A 54 17.17 -9.95 -18.36
CA GLU A 54 17.52 -10.99 -19.34
C GLU A 54 16.32 -11.39 -20.20
N LEU A 55 15.14 -11.61 -19.61
CA LEU A 55 13.90 -11.85 -20.34
C LEU A 55 13.55 -10.69 -21.28
N GLN A 56 13.71 -9.45 -20.81
CA GLN A 56 13.48 -8.27 -21.62
C GLN A 56 14.42 -8.18 -22.82
N LYS A 57 15.71 -8.51 -22.64
CA LYS A 57 16.68 -8.57 -23.74
C LYS A 57 16.37 -9.71 -24.71
N LYS A 58 16.01 -10.89 -24.19
CA LYS A 58 15.73 -12.10 -24.99
C LYS A 58 14.44 -12.01 -25.80
N TYR A 59 13.41 -11.36 -25.25
CA TYR A 59 12.08 -11.23 -25.85
C TYR A 59 11.72 -9.78 -26.21
N ALA A 60 12.72 -8.91 -26.43
CA ALA A 60 12.50 -7.49 -26.75
C ALA A 60 11.57 -7.26 -27.96
N LYS A 61 11.60 -8.16 -28.94
CA LYS A 61 10.77 -8.10 -30.16
C LYS A 61 9.39 -8.73 -30.01
N ASP A 62 9.14 -9.49 -28.94
CA ASP A 62 7.92 -10.27 -28.74
C ASP A 62 7.32 -9.97 -27.36
N LYS A 63 6.56 -8.87 -27.30
CA LYS A 63 5.93 -8.38 -26.07
C LYS A 63 4.97 -9.41 -25.45
N GLN A 64 4.35 -10.25 -26.27
CA GLN A 64 3.39 -11.24 -25.81
C GLN A 64 4.10 -12.39 -25.10
N LYS A 65 5.18 -12.93 -25.68
CA LYS A 65 6.05 -13.90 -25.00
C LYS A 65 6.71 -13.32 -23.75
N LEU A 66 7.17 -12.08 -23.83
CA LEU A 66 7.78 -11.38 -22.70
C LEU A 66 6.82 -11.30 -21.51
N GLN A 67 5.54 -10.98 -21.75
CA GLN A 67 4.54 -10.90 -20.69
C GLN A 67 4.23 -12.28 -20.08
N GLN A 68 4.17 -13.33 -20.91
CA GLN A 68 3.95 -14.71 -20.44
C GLN A 68 5.11 -15.22 -19.58
N GLU A 69 6.35 -15.05 -20.04
CA GLU A 69 7.54 -15.51 -19.32
C GLU A 69 7.80 -14.69 -18.05
N THR A 70 7.52 -13.39 -18.08
CA THR A 70 7.53 -12.54 -16.88
C THR A 70 6.53 -13.03 -15.84
N MET A 71 5.31 -13.40 -16.27
CA MET A 71 4.29 -13.93 -15.36
C MET A 71 4.66 -15.30 -14.80
N LYS A 72 5.27 -16.19 -15.60
CA LYS A 72 5.81 -17.47 -15.13
C LYS A 72 6.90 -17.27 -14.08
N LEU A 73 7.85 -16.37 -14.35
CA LEU A 73 8.92 -16.04 -13.42
C LEU A 73 8.39 -15.54 -12.07
N TYR A 74 7.35 -14.69 -12.07
CA TYR A 74 6.70 -14.25 -10.83
C TYR A 74 6.03 -15.39 -10.06
N LYS A 75 5.37 -16.31 -10.76
CA LYS A 75 4.73 -17.49 -10.16
C LYS A 75 5.75 -18.46 -9.56
N GLU A 76 6.82 -18.78 -10.29
CA GLU A 76 7.90 -19.68 -9.84
C GLU A 76 8.61 -19.13 -8.61
N SER A 77 8.72 -17.81 -8.53
CA SER A 77 9.42 -17.14 -7.43
C SER A 77 8.53 -16.86 -6.22
N GLY A 78 7.24 -17.26 -6.28
CA GLY A 78 6.27 -17.04 -5.20
C GLY A 78 5.99 -15.57 -4.89
N PHE A 79 6.34 -14.65 -5.80
CA PHE A 79 6.20 -13.21 -5.58
C PHE A 79 4.78 -12.75 -5.92
N ASN A 80 4.10 -12.12 -4.96
CA ASN A 80 2.76 -11.58 -5.16
C ASN A 80 2.79 -10.05 -5.34
N PRO A 81 2.69 -9.51 -6.58
CA PRO A 81 2.75 -8.07 -6.85
C PRO A 81 1.60 -7.28 -6.20
N MET A 82 0.49 -7.95 -5.85
CA MET A 82 -0.67 -7.34 -5.20
C MET A 82 -0.39 -6.88 -3.76
N GLY A 83 0.64 -7.45 -3.11
CA GLY A 83 1.02 -7.06 -1.75
C GLY A 83 1.43 -5.58 -1.66
N CYS A 84 1.93 -4.99 -2.74
CA CYS A 84 2.37 -3.60 -2.80
C CYS A 84 1.24 -2.58 -3.00
N ALA A 85 0.01 -3.01 -3.32
CA ALA A 85 -1.12 -2.10 -3.51
C ALA A 85 -1.78 -1.66 -2.19
N PHE A 86 -1.66 -2.48 -1.14
CA PHE A 86 -2.27 -2.24 0.16
C PHE A 86 -1.82 -0.94 0.86
N PRO A 87 -0.53 -0.53 0.84
CA PRO A 87 -0.06 0.71 1.45
C PRO A 87 -0.65 1.95 0.79
N MET A 88 -0.86 1.92 -0.53
CA MET A 88 -1.46 3.04 -1.26
C MET A 88 -2.92 3.27 -0.85
N LEU A 89 -3.67 2.20 -0.57
CA LEU A 89 -5.04 2.31 -0.08
C LEU A 89 -5.12 2.95 1.31
N ILE A 90 -4.13 2.71 2.17
CA ILE A 90 -4.04 3.31 3.51
C ILE A 90 -3.65 4.80 3.43
N GLN A 91 -2.96 5.23 2.38
CA GLN A 91 -2.57 6.62 2.18
C GLN A 91 -3.77 7.53 1.85
N PHE A 92 -4.78 7.03 1.13
CA PHE A 92 -5.98 7.81 0.74
C PHE A 92 -6.76 8.41 1.93
N PRO A 93 -7.06 7.66 3.00
CA PRO A 93 -7.70 8.18 4.20
C PRO A 93 -6.99 9.38 4.83
N ILE A 94 -5.65 9.40 4.80
CA ILE A 94 -4.84 10.48 5.37
C ILE A 94 -5.07 11.79 4.58
N TRP A 95 -5.17 11.71 3.25
CA TRP A 95 -5.46 12.86 2.40
C TRP A 95 -6.85 13.46 2.65
N ILE A 96 -7.87 12.61 2.79
CA ILE A 96 -9.24 13.06 3.09
C ILE A 96 -9.27 13.77 4.46
N ALA A 97 -8.57 13.21 5.45
CA ALA A 97 -8.51 13.79 6.78
C ALA A 97 -7.77 15.13 6.83
N LEU A 98 -6.65 15.27 6.10
CA LEU A 98 -5.93 16.54 5.96
C LEU A 98 -6.77 17.60 5.25
N TYR A 99 -7.44 17.23 4.15
CA TYR A 99 -8.34 18.13 3.44
C TYR A 99 -9.47 18.63 4.35
N GLN A 100 -10.10 17.72 5.08
CA GLN A 100 -11.18 18.07 6.01
C GLN A 100 -10.69 18.98 7.15
N SER A 101 -9.50 18.73 7.71
CA SER A 101 -8.89 19.56 8.76
C SER A 101 -8.58 20.98 8.29
N VAL A 102 -8.06 21.15 7.08
CA VAL A 102 -7.77 22.47 6.52
C VAL A 102 -9.07 23.20 6.21
N MET A 103 -10.06 22.51 5.65
CA MET A 103 -11.39 23.07 5.35
C MET A 103 -12.18 23.46 6.61
N GLN A 104 -11.96 22.79 7.76
CA GLN A 104 -12.60 23.14 9.03
C GLN A 104 -11.96 24.35 9.73
N THR A 105 -10.73 24.71 9.35
CA THR A 105 -9.96 25.81 9.96
C THR A 105 -10.15 27.13 9.20
N LEU A 106 -10.63 27.08 7.94
CA LEU A 106 -11.11 28.21 7.15
C LEU A 106 -12.61 28.44 7.39
#